data_AF-A0AAX2QU09-F1
#
_entry.id   AF-A0AAX2QU09-F1
#
_cell.length_a   1.000
_cell.length_b   1.000
_cell.length_c   1.000
_cell.angle_alpha   90.00
_cell.angle_beta   90.00
_cell.angle_gamma   90.00
#
_symmetry.space_group_name_H-M   'P 1'
#
loop_
_entity.id
_entity.type
_entity.pdbx_description
1 polymer ?
#
loop_
_entity_poly.entity_id
_entity_poly.type
_entity_poly.pdbx_seq_one_letter_code
_entity_poly.pdbx_strand_id
1 'polypeptide(L)'
;MNTVKGTERPQAATPMDKLWQDNGAERASHEPALVIDVAGFEGPLDLLLYLARNQKVDLSRISVLALAEQYLLFIESARRIRIELAADYLVMAAWLAYLKSKLLIPQQVKDDGPSGEELAATLAFRLKRLEAMRQAADGLVNRNRLGRDIFVRGAPEHIPDRQQSAYAASLYDLLTAYAALRQRHAVTQVTIERRSVWSLTDARELLTQMIGEVADWTAMEHYLLRYLAAPEERVTAIASAFAASLELVREGKLEIRQDGAFQPIYMRRGPKHATLQVVEQERPA
;
A
#
# COMPACT_ATOMS: atom_id res chain seq x y z
N MET A 1 -31.70 62.09 37.97
CA MET A 1 -30.84 62.37 36.80
C MET A 1 -29.70 61.36 36.77
N ASN A 2 -29.37 60.90 35.56
CA ASN A 2 -28.31 59.97 35.12
C ASN A 2 -28.56 58.47 35.39
N THR A 3 -28.94 57.61 34.44
CA THR A 3 -28.38 57.15 33.13
C THR A 3 -27.27 56.09 33.20
N VAL A 4 -27.69 54.84 32.93
CA VAL A 4 -27.12 53.78 32.04
C VAL A 4 -25.63 53.43 32.15
N LYS A 5 -25.33 52.14 32.41
CA LYS A 5 -24.70 51.22 31.44
C LYS A 5 -24.63 49.78 31.96
N GLY A 6 -25.24 48.87 31.20
CA GLY A 6 -25.13 47.43 31.39
C GLY A 6 -23.72 46.95 31.03
N THR A 7 -23.20 46.04 31.86
CA THR A 7 -21.94 45.34 31.61
C THR A 7 -22.23 44.10 30.78
N GLU A 8 -21.98 44.18 29.47
CA GLU A 8 -21.89 43.02 28.59
C GLU A 8 -20.67 42.17 29.00
N ARG A 9 -20.88 40.86 29.12
CA ARG A 9 -19.78 39.88 29.29
C ARG A 9 -19.05 39.73 27.96
N PRO A 10 -17.71 39.69 27.91
CA PRO A 10 -17.00 39.52 26.66
C PRO A 10 -17.30 38.14 26.06
N GLN A 11 -17.75 38.14 24.80
CA GLN A 11 -17.86 36.96 23.94
C GLN A 11 -16.49 36.26 23.87
N ALA A 12 -16.45 34.96 24.15
CA ALA A 12 -15.24 34.16 24.01
C ALA A 12 -14.77 34.21 22.54
N ALA A 13 -13.57 34.74 22.32
CA ALA A 13 -12.98 34.86 21.00
C ALA A 13 -12.82 33.48 20.35
N THR A 14 -13.27 33.38 19.11
CA THR A 14 -13.01 32.23 18.22
C THR A 14 -11.49 32.03 18.09
N PRO A 15 -10.94 30.80 18.06
CA PRO A 15 -9.49 30.55 18.17
C PRO A 15 -8.61 30.98 16.97
N MET A 16 -9.01 31.97 16.15
CA MET A 16 -8.36 32.28 14.86
C MET A 16 -8.01 33.74 14.58
N ASP A 17 -8.06 34.66 15.54
CA ASP A 17 -7.57 36.04 15.30
C ASP A 17 -6.04 36.15 15.27
N LYS A 18 -5.31 35.17 15.82
CA LYS A 18 -3.84 35.26 16.00
C LYS A 18 -2.99 34.61 14.91
N LEU A 19 -3.58 34.01 13.86
CA LEU A 19 -2.83 33.21 12.89
C LEU A 19 -2.42 33.93 11.59
N TRP A 20 -2.67 35.24 11.47
CA TRP A 20 -2.37 36.03 10.25
C TRP A 20 -1.00 36.72 10.26
N GLN A 21 -0.11 36.39 11.20
CA GLN A 21 1.27 36.87 11.20
C GLN A 21 2.23 35.71 10.94
N ASP A 22 2.75 35.68 9.71
CA ASP A 22 3.99 35.06 9.23
C ASP A 22 4.39 33.68 9.80
N ASN A 23 4.40 32.67 8.92
CA ASN A 23 5.68 32.11 8.45
C ASN A 23 5.48 31.11 7.32
N GLY A 24 6.20 31.37 6.23
CA GLY A 24 6.31 30.49 5.08
C GLY A 24 7.24 29.30 5.30
N ALA A 25 7.11 28.38 4.34
CA ALA A 25 8.07 27.38 3.89
C ALA A 25 8.35 26.15 4.77
N GLU A 26 8.38 25.02 4.06
CA GLU A 26 8.99 23.72 4.39
C GLU A 26 8.23 22.76 5.32
N ARG A 27 7.52 21.83 4.66
CA ARG A 27 7.69 20.39 4.91
C ARG A 27 7.10 19.56 3.76
N ALA A 28 7.99 19.03 2.92
CA ALA A 28 7.72 17.95 1.98
C ALA A 28 8.60 16.75 2.36
N SER A 29 8.00 15.64 2.74
CA SER A 29 8.64 14.30 2.68
C SER A 29 7.62 13.18 2.94
N HIS A 30 7.33 12.47 1.85
CA HIS A 30 6.94 11.06 1.70
C HIS A 30 5.61 10.54 2.30
N GLU A 31 4.78 10.03 1.37
CA GLU A 31 3.40 9.52 1.47
C GLU A 31 2.33 10.53 1.90
N PRO A 32 1.62 11.20 0.97
CA PRO A 32 0.36 11.81 1.32
C PRO A 32 -0.68 10.69 1.32
N ALA A 33 -0.86 10.05 2.48
CA ALA A 33 -2.25 9.86 2.88
C ALA A 33 -2.85 11.26 2.85
N LEU A 34 -3.69 11.53 1.85
CA LEU A 34 -4.39 12.80 1.69
C LEU A 34 -5.33 12.94 2.90
N VAL A 35 -4.79 13.41 4.02
CA VAL A 35 -5.54 13.84 5.19
C VAL A 35 -6.11 15.17 4.79
N ILE A 36 -7.41 15.15 4.50
CA ILE A 36 -8.12 16.33 4.02
C ILE A 36 -8.44 17.17 5.24
N ASP A 37 -7.46 17.99 5.60
CA ASP A 37 -7.57 18.88 6.74
C ASP A 37 -8.38 20.12 6.35
N VAL A 38 -9.71 19.95 6.34
CA VAL A 38 -10.60 21.10 6.39
C VAL A 38 -10.53 21.63 7.82
N ALA A 39 -9.57 22.51 8.12
CA ALA A 39 -9.50 23.28 9.38
C ALA A 39 -9.33 22.47 10.69
N GLY A 40 -8.65 21.33 10.68
CA GLY A 40 -8.32 20.52 11.86
C GLY A 40 -9.24 19.32 12.10
N PHE A 41 -10.18 19.01 11.21
CA PHE A 41 -11.19 17.97 11.42
C PHE A 41 -10.82 16.63 10.77
N GLU A 42 -11.00 15.54 11.52
CA GLU A 42 -10.70 14.16 11.09
C GLU A 42 -11.76 13.56 10.14
N GLY A 43 -12.76 14.34 9.71
CA GLY A 43 -13.80 13.91 8.79
C GLY A 43 -15.11 14.69 8.92
N PRO A 44 -16.12 14.40 8.07
CA PRO A 44 -17.36 15.16 8.01
C PRO A 44 -18.23 15.01 9.27
N LEU A 45 -18.19 13.85 9.93
CA LEU A 45 -18.91 13.63 11.20
C LEU A 45 -18.28 14.43 12.35
N ASP A 46 -16.97 14.65 12.32
CA ASP A 46 -16.28 15.43 13.34
C ASP A 46 -16.63 16.92 13.21
N LEU A 47 -16.61 17.43 11.98
CA LEU A 47 -17.10 18.77 11.69
C LEU A 47 -18.57 18.96 12.13
N LEU A 48 -19.45 17.98 11.86
CA LEU A 48 -20.83 18.02 12.32
C LEU A 48 -20.95 18.03 13.84
N LEU A 49 -20.14 17.23 14.54
CA LEU A 49 -20.10 17.23 16.00
C LEU A 49 -19.63 18.59 16.54
N TYR A 50 -18.61 19.19 15.92
CA TYR A 50 -18.14 20.54 16.27
C TYR A 50 -19.23 21.61 16.07
N LEU A 51 -19.90 21.61 14.92
CA LEU A 51 -21.01 22.54 14.64
C LEU A 51 -22.18 22.35 15.62
N ALA A 52 -22.50 21.10 15.97
CA ALA A 52 -23.53 20.78 16.95
C ALA A 52 -23.18 21.34 18.35
N ARG A 53 -21.92 21.22 18.79
CA ARG A 53 -21.45 21.79 20.06
C ARG A 53 -21.52 23.32 20.07
N ASN A 54 -21.16 23.97 18.96
CA ASN A 54 -21.17 25.42 18.83
C ASN A 54 -22.58 26.03 18.85
N GLN A 55 -23.62 25.30 18.41
CA GLN A 55 -25.00 25.76 18.55
C GLN A 55 -25.50 25.80 20.01
N LYS A 56 -24.75 25.27 20.99
CA LYS A 56 -25.12 25.21 22.41
C LYS A 56 -26.50 24.59 22.67
N VAL A 57 -26.92 23.65 21.82
CA VAL A 57 -28.17 22.89 22.01
C VAL A 57 -27.80 21.49 22.46
N ASP A 58 -28.49 20.98 23.49
CA ASP A 58 -28.42 19.58 23.89
C ASP A 58 -28.56 18.68 22.64
N LEU A 59 -27.66 17.70 22.47
CA LEU A 59 -27.69 16.78 21.32
C LEU A 59 -29.04 16.05 21.16
N SER A 60 -29.82 15.95 22.25
CA SER A 60 -31.17 15.39 22.29
C SER A 60 -32.26 16.30 21.73
N ARG A 61 -32.00 17.61 21.57
CA ARG A 61 -32.94 18.64 21.08
C ARG A 61 -32.43 19.35 19.83
N ILE A 62 -31.43 18.80 19.14
CA ILE A 62 -30.90 19.41 17.91
C ILE A 62 -32.01 19.48 16.86
N SER A 63 -32.22 20.68 16.31
CA SER A 63 -32.85 20.80 15.00
C SER A 63 -31.85 20.29 13.98
N VAL A 64 -31.96 19.02 13.57
CA VAL A 64 -31.06 18.40 12.58
C VAL A 64 -31.07 19.19 11.26
N LEU A 65 -32.19 19.85 10.98
CA LEU A 65 -32.32 20.82 9.90
C LEU A 65 -31.34 21.99 10.04
N ALA A 66 -31.28 22.65 11.20
CA ALA A 66 -30.37 23.78 11.43
C ALA A 66 -28.89 23.35 11.35
N LEU A 67 -28.57 22.15 11.83
CA LEU A 67 -27.23 21.58 11.70
C LEU A 67 -26.86 21.31 10.24
N ALA A 68 -27.79 20.75 9.46
CA ALA A 68 -27.60 20.52 8.03
C ALA A 68 -27.36 21.84 7.28
N GLU A 69 -28.11 22.90 7.60
CA GLU A 69 -27.92 24.21 7.00
C GLU A 69 -26.55 24.82 7.29
N GLN A 70 -26.10 24.76 8.55
CA GLN A 70 -24.76 25.24 8.90
C GLN A 70 -23.66 24.47 8.21
N TYR A 71 -23.79 23.15 8.11
CA TYR A 71 -22.83 22.33 7.39
C TYR A 71 -22.77 22.70 5.91
N LEU A 72 -23.93 22.85 5.25
CA LEU A 72 -24.00 23.23 3.84
C LEU A 72 -23.39 24.63 3.59
N LEU A 73 -23.69 25.61 4.46
CA LEU A 73 -23.09 26.94 4.40
C LEU A 73 -21.57 26.90 4.55
N PHE A 74 -21.07 26.09 5.49
CA PHE A 74 -19.64 25.90 5.69
C PHE A 74 -18.99 25.32 4.44
N ILE A 75 -19.55 24.26 3.87
CA ILE A 75 -19.05 23.62 2.64
C ILE A 75 -19.08 24.58 1.45
N GLU A 76 -20.13 25.39 1.29
CA GLU A 76 -20.20 26.40 0.23
C GLU A 76 -19.12 27.48 0.39
N SER A 77 -18.86 27.93 1.62
CA SER A 77 -17.81 28.91 1.90
C SER A 77 -16.41 28.32 1.64
N ALA A 78 -16.18 27.08 2.06
CA ALA A 78 -14.92 26.38 1.86
C ALA A 78 -14.65 26.15 0.37
N ARG A 79 -15.68 25.77 -0.41
CA ARG A 79 -15.58 25.55 -1.86
C ARG A 79 -15.15 26.79 -2.64
N ARG A 80 -15.49 27.99 -2.15
CA ARG A 80 -15.07 29.27 -2.78
C ARG A 80 -13.58 29.55 -2.60
N ILE A 81 -12.97 29.01 -1.55
CA ILE A 81 -11.59 29.30 -1.15
C ILE A 81 -10.65 28.17 -1.61
N ARG A 82 -11.12 26.91 -1.57
CA ARG A 82 -10.35 25.74 -2.00
C ARG A 82 -11.27 24.76 -2.73
N ILE A 83 -10.86 24.32 -3.91
CA ILE A 83 -11.64 23.41 -4.78
C ILE A 83 -11.44 21.94 -4.37
N GLU A 84 -10.38 21.63 -3.63
CA GLU A 84 -9.98 20.28 -3.22
C GLU A 84 -10.76 19.76 -1.99
N LEU A 85 -12.06 20.06 -1.88
CA LEU A 85 -12.86 19.41 -0.84
C LEU A 85 -12.85 17.90 -1.06
N ALA A 86 -12.60 17.16 0.02
CA ALA A 86 -12.70 15.71 0.06
C ALA A 86 -14.02 15.19 -0.51
N ALA A 87 -13.94 14.03 -1.17
CA ALA A 87 -15.11 13.26 -1.58
C ALA A 87 -16.06 13.00 -0.40
N ASP A 88 -15.54 12.63 0.77
CA ASP A 88 -16.37 12.30 1.94
C ASP A 88 -17.22 13.47 2.44
N TYR A 89 -16.71 14.71 2.35
CA TYR A 89 -17.44 15.90 2.77
C TYR A 89 -18.53 16.27 1.77
N LEU A 90 -18.28 16.10 0.47
CA LEU A 90 -19.30 16.32 -0.56
C LEU A 90 -20.40 15.26 -0.50
N VAL A 91 -20.06 14.00 -0.21
CA VAL A 91 -21.04 12.93 0.04
C VAL A 91 -21.93 13.29 1.23
N MET A 92 -21.35 13.75 2.34
CA MET A 92 -22.13 14.18 3.50
C MET A 92 -22.99 15.43 3.19
N ALA A 93 -22.46 16.39 2.42
CA ALA A 93 -23.21 17.57 1.99
C ALA A 93 -24.44 17.16 1.15
N ALA A 94 -24.27 16.28 0.17
CA ALA A 94 -25.37 15.76 -0.65
C ALA A 94 -26.41 15.02 0.21
N TRP A 95 -25.94 14.21 1.17
CA TRP A 95 -26.82 13.50 2.09
C TRP A 95 -27.62 14.47 3.00
N LEU A 96 -26.99 15.52 3.53
CA LEU A 96 -27.65 16.54 4.35
C LEU A 96 -28.61 17.42 3.53
N ALA A 97 -28.29 17.70 2.27
CA ALA A 97 -29.21 18.39 1.36
C ALA A 97 -30.46 17.53 1.07
N TYR A 98 -30.28 16.22 0.87
CA TYR A 98 -31.39 15.27 0.76
C TYR A 98 -32.23 15.23 2.04
N LEU A 99 -31.59 15.13 3.20
CA LEU A 99 -32.27 15.14 4.50
C LEU A 99 -33.06 16.44 4.71
N LYS A 100 -32.46 17.59 4.39
CA LYS A 100 -33.11 18.91 4.44
C LYS A 100 -34.37 18.93 3.57
N SER A 101 -34.27 18.47 2.32
CA SER A 101 -35.42 18.39 1.42
C SER A 101 -36.52 17.49 2.00
N LYS A 102 -36.16 16.33 2.56
CA LYS A 102 -37.13 15.37 3.11
C LYS A 102 -37.81 15.88 4.39
N LEU A 103 -37.12 16.69 5.20
CA LEU A 103 -37.68 17.31 6.40
C LEU A 103 -38.61 18.49 6.09
N LEU A 104 -38.40 19.19 4.97
CA LEU A 104 -39.21 20.36 4.59
C LEU A 104 -40.47 20.00 3.79
N ILE A 105 -40.49 18.84 3.12
CA ILE A 105 -41.61 18.42 2.28
C ILE A 105 -42.62 17.62 3.13
N PRO A 106 -43.93 17.94 3.10
CA PRO A 106 -44.95 17.14 3.77
C PRO A 106 -44.92 15.69 3.31
N GLN A 107 -44.93 14.77 4.28
CA GLN A 107 -44.81 13.34 4.03
C GLN A 107 -46.01 12.84 3.21
N GLN A 108 -45.73 12.21 2.07
CA GLN A 108 -46.75 11.62 1.21
C GLN A 108 -47.09 10.22 1.74
N VAL A 109 -48.37 9.87 1.78
CA VAL A 109 -48.89 8.59 2.34
C VAL A 109 -48.35 7.34 1.61
N LYS A 110 -47.73 7.50 0.43
CA LYS A 110 -47.19 6.41 -0.41
C LYS A 110 -45.65 6.31 -0.41
N ASP A 111 -44.94 7.03 0.45
CA ASP A 111 -43.47 6.92 0.50
C ASP A 111 -43.09 5.68 1.33
N ASP A 112 -42.58 4.64 0.66
CA ASP A 112 -42.21 3.33 1.24
C ASP A 112 -40.81 3.37 1.94
N GLY A 113 -40.19 4.56 2.00
CA GLY A 113 -38.87 4.77 2.59
C GLY A 113 -38.91 5.41 3.98
N PRO A 114 -37.76 5.41 4.71
CA PRO A 114 -37.69 5.97 6.06
C PRO A 114 -38.03 7.46 6.07
N SER A 115 -38.75 7.91 7.08
CA SER A 115 -39.17 9.31 7.21
C SER A 115 -37.96 10.25 7.36
N GLY A 116 -38.15 11.54 7.07
CA GLY A 116 -37.11 12.54 7.34
C GLY A 116 -36.72 12.56 8.82
N GLU A 117 -37.68 12.35 9.72
CA GLU A 117 -37.47 12.29 11.17
C GLU A 117 -36.66 11.06 11.59
N GLU A 118 -36.90 9.90 11.00
CA GLU A 118 -36.14 8.66 11.27
C GLU A 118 -34.68 8.78 10.81
N LEU A 119 -34.45 9.39 9.65
CA LEU A 119 -33.10 9.67 9.15
C LEU A 119 -32.37 10.67 10.06
N ALA A 120 -33.07 11.72 10.51
CA ALA A 120 -32.55 12.68 11.45
C ALA A 120 -32.20 12.04 12.80
N ALA A 121 -33.07 11.18 13.34
CA ALA A 121 -32.83 10.43 14.57
C ALA A 121 -31.61 9.50 14.44
N THR A 122 -31.46 8.84 13.29
CA THR A 122 -30.30 7.99 13.00
C THR A 122 -29.00 8.80 12.99
N LEU A 123 -28.99 9.98 12.36
CA LEU A 123 -27.83 10.86 12.37
C LEU A 123 -27.51 11.35 13.79
N ALA A 124 -28.51 11.81 14.54
CA ALA A 124 -28.34 12.26 15.91
C ALA A 124 -27.76 11.15 16.80
N PHE A 125 -28.21 9.91 16.64
CA PHE A 125 -27.66 8.75 17.33
C PHE A 125 -26.19 8.51 16.99
N ARG A 126 -25.81 8.63 15.71
CA ARG A 126 -24.41 8.49 15.28
C ARG A 126 -23.52 9.59 15.88
N LEU A 127 -23.98 10.83 15.91
CA LEU A 127 -23.26 11.95 16.53
C LEU A 127 -23.09 11.75 18.04
N LYS A 128 -24.14 11.33 18.74
CA LYS A 128 -24.07 11.02 20.18
C LYS A 128 -23.07 9.89 20.49
N ARG A 129 -23.05 8.86 19.64
CA ARG A 129 -22.08 7.76 19.77
C ARG A 129 -20.66 8.25 19.55
N LEU A 130 -20.44 9.11 18.54
CA LEU A 130 -19.13 9.70 18.28
C LEU A 130 -18.67 10.58 19.45
N GLU A 131 -19.57 11.39 20.02
CA GLU A 131 -19.28 12.20 21.21
C GLU A 131 -18.86 11.34 22.40
N ALA A 132 -19.62 10.28 22.72
CA ALA A 132 -19.29 9.36 23.80
C ALA A 132 -17.92 8.69 23.61
N MET A 133 -17.59 8.33 22.37
CA MET A 133 -16.28 7.77 22.02
C MET A 133 -15.16 8.81 22.21
N ARG A 134 -15.38 10.06 21.79
CA ARG A 134 -14.40 11.15 22.02
C ARG A 134 -14.18 11.41 23.51
N GLN A 135 -15.25 11.48 24.31
CA GLN A 135 -15.13 11.63 25.76
C GLN A 135 -14.36 10.48 26.41
N ALA A 136 -14.58 9.24 25.97
CA ALA A 136 -13.83 8.09 26.45
C ALA A 136 -12.35 8.14 26.03
N ALA A 137 -12.07 8.56 24.80
CA ALA A 137 -10.71 8.76 24.31
C ALA A 137 -9.98 9.86 25.08
N ASP A 138 -10.62 11.02 25.30
CA ASP A 138 -10.10 12.11 26.12
C ASP A 138 -9.82 11.64 27.55
N GLY A 139 -10.74 10.86 28.13
CA GLY A 139 -10.56 10.25 29.45
C GLY A 139 -9.38 9.28 29.49
N LEU A 140 -9.13 8.54 28.42
CA LEU A 140 -8.00 7.60 28.32
C LEU A 140 -6.66 8.33 28.14
N VAL A 141 -6.61 9.34 27.28
CA VAL A 141 -5.40 10.13 27.01
C VAL A 141 -4.97 10.92 28.25
N ASN A 142 -5.93 11.42 29.03
CA ASN A 142 -5.67 12.16 30.26
C ASN A 142 -5.49 11.27 31.50
N ARG A 143 -5.47 9.93 31.35
CA ARG A 143 -5.14 9.06 32.48
C ARG A 143 -3.68 9.17 32.85
N ASN A 144 -3.44 9.24 34.16
CA ASN A 144 -2.10 9.15 34.72
C ASN A 144 -1.42 7.86 34.28
N ARG A 145 -0.23 8.00 33.69
CA ARG A 145 0.55 6.88 33.17
C ARG A 145 1.53 6.38 34.22
N LEU A 146 1.57 5.06 34.39
CA LEU A 146 2.58 4.41 35.21
C LEU A 146 3.98 4.66 34.62
N GLY A 147 4.94 5.02 35.46
CA GLY A 147 6.31 5.39 35.08
C GLY A 147 6.47 6.82 34.56
N ARG A 148 5.38 7.59 34.43
CA ARG A 148 5.42 9.02 34.06
C ARG A 148 4.79 9.90 35.14
N ASP A 149 3.53 9.63 35.45
CA ASP A 149 2.72 10.41 36.39
C ASP A 149 2.52 9.65 37.72
N ILE A 150 2.47 8.32 37.65
CA ILE A 150 2.40 7.43 38.81
C ILE A 150 3.66 6.58 38.85
N PHE A 151 4.34 6.52 39.98
CA PHE A 151 5.50 5.65 40.18
C PHE A 151 5.15 4.52 41.14
N VAL A 152 5.61 3.31 40.81
CA VAL A 152 5.44 2.15 41.70
C VAL A 152 6.35 2.27 42.91
N ARG A 153 5.91 1.74 44.06
CA ARG A 153 6.80 1.42 45.18
C ARG A 153 7.77 0.34 44.70
N GLY A 154 9.07 0.50 44.96
CA GLY A 154 10.10 -0.44 44.50
C GLY A 154 9.96 -1.86 45.06
N ALA A 155 9.59 -2.00 46.33
CA ALA A 155 9.28 -3.28 46.97
C ALA A 155 7.82 -3.26 47.44
N PRO A 156 6.85 -3.47 46.54
CA PRO A 156 5.46 -3.59 46.95
C PRO A 156 5.32 -4.84 47.83
N GLU A 157 4.55 -4.73 48.91
CA GLU A 157 4.20 -5.90 49.72
C GLU A 157 3.46 -6.89 48.81
N HIS A 158 3.97 -8.12 48.74
CA HIS A 158 3.34 -9.15 47.93
C HIS A 158 2.02 -9.53 48.59
N ILE A 159 0.92 -9.01 48.06
CA ILE A 159 -0.41 -9.56 48.35
C ILE A 159 -0.47 -10.87 47.54
N PRO A 160 -0.54 -12.04 48.18
CA PRO A 160 -0.65 -13.30 47.47
C PRO A 160 -2.02 -13.35 46.77
N ASP A 161 -2.06 -12.93 45.51
CA ASP A 161 -3.21 -13.11 44.64
C ASP A 161 -3.25 -14.58 44.22
N ARG A 162 -4.06 -15.37 44.93
CA ARG A 162 -4.28 -16.76 44.60
C ARG A 162 -5.30 -16.85 43.46
N GLN A 163 -4.93 -16.38 42.28
CA GLN A 163 -5.69 -16.69 41.08
C GLN A 163 -5.47 -18.15 40.71
N GLN A 164 -6.46 -18.99 41.00
CA GLN A 164 -6.58 -20.30 40.38
C GLN A 164 -7.28 -20.13 39.05
N SER A 165 -6.51 -19.87 37.99
CA SER A 165 -7.04 -19.91 36.63
C SER A 165 -7.32 -21.36 36.26
N ALA A 166 -8.59 -21.76 36.31
CA ALA A 166 -9.03 -23.00 35.68
C ALA A 166 -9.12 -22.76 34.18
N TYR A 167 -8.23 -23.40 33.41
CA TYR A 167 -8.32 -23.38 31.96
C TYR A 167 -9.50 -24.25 31.53
N ALA A 168 -10.58 -23.62 31.10
CA ALA A 168 -11.68 -24.30 30.42
C ALA A 168 -11.32 -24.45 28.94
N ALA A 169 -10.51 -25.46 28.62
CA ALA A 169 -10.11 -25.79 27.26
C ALA A 169 -10.42 -27.24 26.95
N SER A 170 -10.93 -27.48 25.74
CA SER A 170 -11.16 -28.80 25.20
C SER A 170 -9.95 -29.26 24.36
N LEU A 171 -9.91 -30.56 24.03
CA LEU A 171 -8.93 -31.08 23.07
C LEU A 171 -9.04 -30.37 21.71
N TYR A 172 -10.25 -29.95 21.32
CA TYR A 172 -10.48 -29.20 20.08
C TYR A 172 -9.78 -27.84 20.09
N ASP A 173 -9.80 -27.12 21.22
CA ASP A 173 -9.13 -25.81 21.34
C ASP A 173 -7.62 -25.95 21.21
N LEU A 174 -7.06 -27.01 21.80
CA LEU A 174 -5.63 -27.34 21.69
C LEU A 174 -5.23 -27.67 20.24
N LEU A 175 -6.03 -28.50 19.55
CA LEU A 175 -5.78 -28.87 18.15
C LEU A 175 -5.92 -27.67 17.22
N THR A 176 -6.91 -26.81 17.46
CA THR A 176 -7.13 -25.57 16.71
C THR A 176 -5.94 -24.62 16.87
N ALA A 177 -5.47 -24.41 18.10
CA ALA A 177 -4.31 -23.57 18.38
C ALA A 177 -3.04 -24.12 17.71
N TYR A 178 -2.83 -25.44 17.76
CA TYR A 178 -1.70 -26.09 17.10
C TYR A 178 -1.79 -25.96 15.57
N ALA A 179 -2.96 -26.18 14.97
CA ALA A 179 -3.17 -26.03 13.54
C ALA A 179 -2.91 -24.58 13.07
N ALA A 180 -3.40 -23.59 13.82
CA ALA A 180 -3.15 -22.18 13.53
C ALA A 180 -1.66 -21.81 13.61
N LEU A 181 -0.94 -22.34 14.61
CA LEU A 181 0.50 -22.15 14.73
C LEU A 181 1.24 -22.80 13.54
N ARG A 182 0.91 -24.04 13.21
CA ARG A 182 1.50 -24.76 12.09
C ARG A 182 1.24 -24.07 10.76
N GLN A 183 0.03 -23.54 10.53
CA GLN A 183 -0.32 -22.82 9.31
C GLN A 183 0.52 -21.56 9.13
N ARG A 184 0.81 -20.82 10.21
CA ARG A 184 1.67 -19.62 10.15
C ARG A 184 3.10 -19.96 9.73
N HIS A 185 3.59 -21.14 10.11
CA HIS A 185 4.92 -21.62 9.75
C HIS A 185 4.97 -22.46 8.47
N ALA A 186 3.81 -22.87 7.94
CA ALA A 186 3.68 -23.63 6.69
C ALA A 186 3.76 -22.74 5.45
N VAL A 187 4.54 -21.65 5.50
CA VAL A 187 4.93 -20.95 4.29
C VAL A 187 6.01 -21.79 3.63
N THR A 188 5.60 -22.68 2.72
CA THR A 188 6.52 -23.41 1.86
C THR A 188 7.21 -22.40 0.94
N GLN A 189 8.47 -22.09 1.21
CA GLN A 189 9.28 -21.35 0.25
C GLN A 189 9.53 -22.25 -0.97
N VAL A 190 8.76 -22.04 -2.03
CA VAL A 190 9.04 -22.65 -3.33
C VAL A 190 10.21 -21.89 -3.92
N THR A 191 11.41 -22.47 -3.83
CA THR A 191 12.56 -21.98 -4.57
C THR A 191 12.41 -22.49 -5.99
N ILE A 192 12.10 -21.60 -6.93
CA ILE A 192 12.15 -21.93 -8.35
C ILE A 192 13.63 -22.10 -8.70
N GLU A 193 14.06 -23.33 -8.97
CA GLU A 193 15.40 -23.58 -9.47
C GLU A 193 15.62 -22.79 -10.76
N ARG A 194 16.70 -22.01 -10.80
CA ARG A 194 17.08 -21.28 -12.01
C ARG A 194 17.53 -22.30 -13.05
N ARG A 195 16.80 -22.41 -14.16
CA ARG A 195 17.26 -23.20 -15.31
C ARG A 195 18.62 -22.67 -15.75
N SER A 196 19.61 -23.54 -15.81
CA SER A 196 20.91 -23.24 -16.43
C SER A 196 20.68 -23.02 -17.92
N VAL A 197 20.83 -21.78 -18.39
CA VAL A 197 20.70 -21.44 -19.81
C VAL A 197 22.10 -21.11 -20.33
N TRP A 198 22.58 -21.85 -21.32
CA TRP A 198 23.84 -21.54 -22.00
C TRP A 198 23.74 -20.21 -22.75
N SER A 199 24.64 -19.27 -22.44
CA SER A 199 24.68 -18.01 -23.16
C SER A 199 25.24 -18.18 -24.56
N LEU A 200 24.90 -17.25 -25.46
CA LEU A 200 25.46 -17.22 -26.81
C LEU A 200 26.98 -17.03 -26.78
N THR A 201 27.48 -16.27 -25.81
CA THR A 201 28.91 -16.03 -25.61
C THR A 201 29.65 -17.32 -25.28
N ASP A 202 29.15 -18.10 -24.33
CA ASP A 202 29.76 -19.37 -23.91
C ASP A 202 29.79 -20.37 -25.06
N ALA A 203 28.68 -20.46 -25.82
CA ALA A 203 28.60 -21.31 -26.99
C ALA A 203 29.58 -20.88 -28.09
N ARG A 204 29.77 -19.57 -28.29
CA ARG A 204 30.73 -19.02 -29.26
C ARG A 204 32.18 -19.30 -28.87
N GLU A 205 32.53 -19.13 -27.59
CA GLU A 205 33.87 -19.43 -27.08
C GLU A 205 34.21 -20.91 -27.28
N LEU A 206 33.29 -21.80 -26.89
CA LEU A 206 33.42 -23.24 -27.07
C LEU A 206 33.60 -23.63 -28.54
N LEU A 207 32.76 -23.09 -29.44
CA LEU A 207 32.90 -23.35 -30.87
C LEU A 207 34.24 -22.81 -31.41
N THR A 208 34.69 -21.65 -30.95
CA THR A 208 35.96 -21.05 -31.40
C THR A 208 37.15 -21.90 -30.98
N GLN A 209 37.17 -22.40 -29.74
CA GLN A 209 38.18 -23.34 -29.24
C GLN A 209 38.19 -24.63 -30.07
N MET A 210 37.01 -25.17 -30.38
CA MET A 210 36.89 -26.40 -31.16
C MET A 210 37.35 -26.25 -32.62
N ILE A 211 37.04 -25.14 -33.29
CA ILE A 211 37.45 -24.93 -34.69
C ILE A 211 38.98 -24.99 -34.81
N GLY A 212 39.73 -24.61 -33.76
CA GLY A 212 41.17 -24.77 -33.63
C GLY A 212 41.69 -26.21 -33.79
N GLU A 213 40.83 -27.23 -33.64
CA GLU A 213 41.16 -28.65 -33.78
C GLU A 213 40.56 -29.33 -35.03
N VAL A 214 39.53 -28.74 -35.66
CA VAL A 214 38.79 -29.38 -36.77
C VAL A 214 39.35 -29.02 -38.15
N ALA A 215 39.95 -29.97 -38.87
CA ALA A 215 40.38 -29.79 -40.26
C ALA A 215 39.30 -30.16 -41.30
N ASP A 216 38.49 -31.20 -41.01
CA ASP A 216 37.50 -31.78 -41.93
C ASP A 216 36.05 -31.59 -41.47
N TRP A 217 35.08 -31.80 -42.39
CA TRP A 217 33.65 -31.72 -42.11
C TRP A 217 33.26 -32.64 -40.94
N THR A 218 32.82 -32.03 -39.84
CA THR A 218 32.46 -32.78 -38.64
C THR A 218 31.13 -32.31 -38.07
N ALA A 219 30.33 -33.25 -37.55
CA ALA A 219 29.01 -32.95 -36.99
C ALA A 219 29.14 -32.10 -35.71
N MET A 220 28.35 -31.04 -35.62
CA MET A 220 28.31 -30.11 -34.48
C MET A 220 28.00 -30.80 -33.15
N GLU A 221 27.03 -31.71 -33.15
CA GLU A 221 26.61 -32.45 -31.96
C GLU A 221 27.72 -33.30 -31.36
N HIS A 222 28.62 -33.85 -32.20
CA HIS A 222 29.71 -34.71 -31.75
C HIS A 222 30.63 -34.01 -30.75
N TYR A 223 30.83 -32.71 -30.92
CA TYR A 223 31.67 -31.94 -30.02
C TYR A 223 30.91 -31.40 -28.82
N LEU A 224 29.66 -30.93 -29.01
CA LEU A 224 28.84 -30.47 -27.89
C LEU A 224 28.68 -31.57 -26.84
N LEU A 225 28.53 -32.83 -27.28
CA LEU A 225 28.47 -34.01 -26.41
C LEU A 225 29.69 -34.19 -25.49
N ARG A 226 30.88 -33.72 -25.88
CA ARG A 226 32.10 -33.84 -25.07
C ARG A 226 32.17 -32.79 -23.95
N TYR A 227 31.48 -31.67 -24.11
CA TYR A 227 31.53 -30.54 -23.18
C TYR A 227 30.23 -30.36 -22.37
N LEU A 228 29.19 -31.15 -22.65
CA LEU A 228 27.93 -31.13 -21.91
C LEU A 228 27.96 -32.12 -20.75
N ALA A 229 27.94 -31.59 -19.52
CA ALA A 229 27.96 -32.40 -18.29
C ALA A 229 26.58 -33.00 -17.94
N ALA A 230 25.48 -32.33 -18.32
CA ALA A 230 24.12 -32.71 -17.90
C ALA A 230 23.17 -32.88 -19.11
N PRO A 231 22.28 -33.91 -19.12
CA PRO A 231 21.26 -34.08 -20.15
C PRO A 231 20.30 -32.89 -20.29
N GLU A 232 20.03 -32.18 -19.20
CA GLU A 232 19.07 -31.07 -19.12
C GLU A 232 19.55 -29.83 -19.89
N GLU A 233 20.86 -29.65 -20.04
CA GLU A 233 21.46 -28.51 -20.73
C GLU A 233 21.55 -28.69 -22.25
N ARG A 234 21.31 -29.91 -22.75
CA ARG A 234 21.49 -30.26 -24.17
C ARG A 234 20.68 -29.37 -25.11
N VAL A 235 19.42 -29.13 -24.77
CA VAL A 235 18.51 -28.35 -25.62
C VAL A 235 19.01 -26.91 -25.77
N THR A 236 19.39 -26.29 -24.65
CA THR A 236 19.88 -24.92 -24.66
C THR A 236 21.26 -24.81 -25.31
N ALA A 237 22.15 -25.75 -25.03
CA ALA A 237 23.49 -25.77 -25.64
C ALA A 237 23.42 -25.93 -27.15
N ILE A 238 22.57 -26.81 -27.68
CA ILE A 238 22.38 -26.97 -29.13
C ILE A 238 21.81 -25.70 -29.75
N ALA A 239 20.80 -25.07 -29.11
CA ALA A 239 20.21 -23.84 -29.60
C ALA A 239 21.22 -22.67 -29.63
N SER A 240 21.99 -22.49 -28.55
CA SER A 240 23.01 -21.45 -28.45
C SER A 240 24.20 -21.71 -29.37
N ALA A 241 24.64 -22.96 -29.52
CA ALA A 241 25.70 -23.34 -30.46
C ALA A 241 25.27 -23.16 -31.91
N PHE A 242 24.03 -23.51 -32.26
CA PHE A 242 23.50 -23.24 -33.59
C PHE A 242 23.50 -21.74 -33.91
N ALA A 243 22.96 -20.90 -33.01
CA ALA A 243 22.99 -19.45 -33.18
C ALA A 243 24.42 -18.90 -33.31
N ALA A 244 25.35 -19.35 -32.46
CA ALA A 244 26.76 -18.94 -32.51
C ALA A 244 27.45 -19.40 -33.81
N SER A 245 27.16 -20.61 -34.30
CA SER A 245 27.71 -21.12 -35.55
C SER A 245 27.28 -20.28 -36.77
N LEU A 246 26.02 -19.83 -36.81
CA LEU A 246 25.52 -18.94 -37.87
C LEU A 246 26.21 -17.56 -37.81
N GLU A 247 26.48 -17.06 -36.60
CA GLU A 247 27.25 -15.83 -36.42
C GLU A 247 28.69 -15.98 -36.93
N LEU A 248 29.35 -17.10 -36.62
CA LEU A 248 30.71 -17.40 -37.08
C LEU A 248 30.80 -17.62 -38.60
N VAL A 249 29.74 -18.17 -39.22
CA VAL A 249 29.60 -18.26 -40.68
C VAL A 249 29.49 -16.87 -41.30
N ARG A 250 28.68 -15.99 -40.70
CA ARG A 250 28.56 -14.59 -41.15
C ARG A 250 29.90 -13.86 -41.11
N GLU A 251 30.74 -14.17 -40.12
CA GLU A 251 32.11 -13.64 -39.98
C GLU A 251 33.13 -14.32 -40.92
N GLY A 252 32.76 -15.42 -41.59
CA GLY A 252 33.63 -16.20 -42.47
C GLY A 252 34.65 -17.08 -41.75
N LYS A 253 34.48 -17.27 -40.44
CA LYS A 253 35.36 -18.10 -39.59
C LYS A 253 35.02 -19.58 -39.66
N LEU A 254 33.77 -19.91 -39.97
CA LEU A 254 33.24 -21.26 -40.02
C LEU A 254 32.44 -21.45 -41.32
N GLU A 255 32.40 -22.66 -41.84
CA GLU A 255 31.47 -23.07 -42.90
C GLU A 255 30.55 -24.18 -42.40
N ILE A 256 29.26 -24.09 -42.74
CA ILE A 256 28.24 -25.05 -42.34
C ILE A 256 27.66 -25.74 -43.58
N ARG A 257 27.41 -27.05 -43.46
CA ARG A 257 26.65 -27.83 -44.44
C ARG A 257 25.57 -28.65 -43.73
N GLN A 258 24.38 -28.66 -44.30
CA GLN A 258 23.29 -29.53 -43.87
C GLN A 258 22.65 -30.16 -45.11
N ASP A 259 22.57 -31.50 -45.13
CA ASP A 259 22.16 -32.25 -46.32
C ASP A 259 20.62 -32.38 -46.45
N GLY A 260 19.87 -31.99 -45.42
CA GLY A 260 18.40 -31.98 -45.42
C GLY A 260 17.81 -31.43 -44.13
N ALA A 261 16.50 -31.15 -44.11
CA ALA A 261 15.83 -30.64 -42.91
C ALA A 261 15.98 -31.63 -41.74
N PHE A 262 16.35 -31.11 -40.56
CA PHE A 262 16.60 -31.88 -39.34
C PHE A 262 17.70 -32.96 -39.45
N GLN A 263 18.55 -32.89 -40.48
CA GLN A 263 19.76 -33.71 -40.57
C GLN A 263 20.92 -33.07 -39.79
N PRO A 264 21.97 -33.86 -39.44
CA PRO A 264 23.13 -33.35 -38.73
C PRO A 264 23.74 -32.13 -39.44
N ILE A 265 24.11 -31.15 -38.63
CA ILE A 265 24.77 -29.93 -39.09
C ILE A 265 26.28 -30.17 -39.05
N TYR A 266 26.89 -30.19 -40.23
CA TYR A 266 28.34 -30.34 -40.38
C TYR A 266 29.00 -28.98 -40.39
N MET A 267 30.14 -28.88 -39.72
CA MET A 267 30.93 -27.68 -39.60
C MET A 267 32.37 -27.95 -40.04
N ARG A 268 33.00 -26.97 -40.67
CA ARG A 268 34.45 -26.96 -40.94
C ARG A 268 35.01 -25.54 -40.80
N ARG A 269 36.35 -25.44 -40.79
CA ARG A 269 37.06 -24.16 -40.84
C ARG A 269 36.65 -23.33 -42.07
N GLY A 270 36.35 -22.06 -41.83
CA GLY A 270 36.13 -21.08 -42.88
C GLY A 270 37.42 -20.40 -43.35
N PRO A 271 37.38 -19.68 -44.47
CA PRO A 271 38.55 -19.07 -45.10
C PRO A 271 39.19 -17.95 -44.27
N LYS A 272 38.46 -17.33 -43.34
CA LYS A 272 38.95 -16.25 -42.46
C LYS A 272 39.34 -16.73 -41.05
N HIS A 273 39.56 -18.03 -40.85
CA HIS A 273 39.88 -18.61 -39.54
C HIS A 273 41.19 -18.07 -38.91
N ALA A 274 42.16 -17.62 -39.74
CA ALA A 274 43.47 -17.15 -39.27
C ALA A 274 43.42 -15.91 -38.36
N THR A 275 42.35 -15.11 -38.40
CA THR A 275 42.21 -13.90 -37.57
C THR A 275 42.00 -14.21 -36.08
N LEU A 276 41.77 -15.48 -35.71
CA LEU A 276 41.58 -15.90 -34.32
C LEU A 276 42.89 -16.10 -33.54
N GLN A 277 44.05 -16.17 -34.19
CA GLN A 277 45.34 -16.40 -33.51
C GLN A 277 46.08 -15.13 -33.08
N VAL A 278 45.61 -13.93 -33.44
CA VAL A 278 46.43 -12.69 -33.32
C VAL A 278 46.04 -11.78 -32.14
N VAL A 279 45.08 -12.13 -31.28
CA VAL A 279 44.65 -11.23 -30.19
C VAL A 279 45.37 -11.47 -28.84
N GLU A 280 46.26 -12.46 -28.72
CA GLU A 280 46.92 -12.79 -27.44
C GLU A 280 48.37 -12.31 -27.28
N GLN A 281 48.88 -11.46 -28.17
CA GLN A 281 50.23 -10.89 -28.05
C GLN A 281 50.22 -9.37 -28.22
N GLU A 282 49.66 -8.64 -27.26
CA GLU A 282 50.08 -7.27 -26.94
C GLU A 282 49.54 -6.85 -25.56
N ARG A 283 50.27 -7.20 -24.50
CA ARG A 283 50.29 -6.47 -23.23
C ARG A 283 51.75 -6.16 -22.90
N PRO A 284 52.21 -4.89 -22.98
CA PRO A 284 53.52 -4.52 -22.47
C PRO A 284 53.49 -4.49 -20.93
N ALA A 285 54.65 -4.80 -20.33
CA ALA A 285 54.93 -4.72 -18.90
C ALA A 285 54.91 -3.29 -18.36
#